data_AF-A0A9U8E7J6-F1
#
_entry.id   AF-A0A9U8E7J6-F1
#
_cell.length_a   1.000
_cell.length_b   1.000
_cell.length_c   1.000
_cell.angle_alpha   90.00
_cell.angle_beta   90.00
_cell.angle_gamma   90.00
#
_symmetry.space_group_name_H-M   'P 1'
#
loop_
_entity.id
_entity.type
_entity.pdbx_description
1 polymer ?
#
loop_
_entity_poly.entity_id
_entity_poly.type
_entity_poly.pdbx_seq_one_letter_code
_entity_poly.pdbx_strand_id
1 'polypeptide(L)'
;MAELHGDHETQECEIGEADLHKYMTGCKKNPGHEQFIPISTFSVKQLPKGFRDSDLFGNITAVADLTVKIDVKMTSLHRPEVWPKTNHLYPFYNTRGNTNLRSGMIVYVDKFLNGVDQYGAQGSKKCWCTKCEHSDSPSNVLWELVVFTASHVVFDDIEASHTSLKLFYDKDGCPEIVVDKVRVDNVNVEYDRCKLKCVTCDQSLGQKLETMRKYYRHEVQTKFDHYSVPSSWMF
;
A
#
# COMPACT_ATOMS: atom_id res chain seq x y z
N MET A 1 7.35 -24.12 -10.59
CA MET A 1 6.20 -23.27 -10.22
C MET A 1 5.76 -22.59 -11.51
N ALA A 2 4.48 -22.68 -11.88
CA ALA A 2 3.99 -21.95 -13.06
C ALA A 2 4.02 -20.45 -12.75
N GLU A 3 4.72 -19.67 -13.56
CA GLU A 3 4.71 -18.21 -13.46
C GLU A 3 3.36 -17.70 -13.97
N LEU A 4 2.57 -17.09 -13.08
CA LEU A 4 1.27 -16.47 -13.40
C LEU A 4 1.53 -15.11 -14.05
N HIS A 5 1.82 -15.09 -15.34
CA HIS A 5 1.97 -13.86 -16.11
C HIS A 5 0.61 -13.46 -16.73
N GLY A 6 0.13 -12.25 -16.44
CA GLY A 6 -1.10 -11.71 -17.04
C GLY A 6 -2.40 -12.00 -16.29
N ASP A 7 -2.36 -12.74 -15.17
CA ASP A 7 -3.50 -12.96 -14.26
C ASP A 7 -3.55 -11.95 -13.10
N HIS A 8 -2.76 -10.87 -13.18
CA HIS A 8 -2.74 -9.85 -12.15
C HIS A 8 -4.07 -9.09 -12.13
N GLU A 9 -4.74 -9.06 -10.98
CA GLU A 9 -5.94 -8.25 -10.81
C GLU A 9 -5.60 -6.76 -10.94
N THR A 10 -5.88 -6.17 -12.09
CA THR A 10 -5.79 -4.73 -12.30
C THR A 10 -7.17 -4.13 -12.12
N GLN A 11 -7.36 -3.34 -11.06
CA GLN A 11 -8.55 -2.52 -10.93
C GLN A 11 -8.33 -1.22 -11.71
N GLU A 12 -9.03 -1.06 -12.83
CA GLU A 12 -9.01 0.17 -13.64
C GLU A 12 -10.21 1.06 -13.28
N CYS A 13 -10.00 2.38 -13.21
CA CYS A 13 -11.04 3.35 -12.91
C CYS A 13 -10.94 4.51 -13.90
N GLU A 14 -11.75 4.48 -14.97
CA GLU A 14 -11.69 5.46 -16.06
C GLU A 14 -12.38 6.80 -15.73
N ILE A 15 -13.16 6.90 -14.65
CA ILE A 15 -13.98 8.08 -14.34
C ILE A 15 -13.91 8.42 -12.84
N GLY A 16 -12.82 9.07 -12.42
CA GLY A 16 -12.70 9.68 -11.11
C GLY A 16 -12.69 8.70 -9.92
N GLU A 17 -13.01 9.21 -8.74
CA GLU A 17 -12.89 8.48 -7.46
C GLU A 17 -13.61 7.12 -7.51
N ALA A 18 -12.83 6.05 -7.30
CA ALA A 18 -13.34 4.76 -6.89
C ALA A 18 -14.01 4.89 -5.51
N ASP A 19 -15.24 5.40 -5.51
CA ASP A 19 -16.16 5.34 -4.40
C ASP A 19 -16.62 3.87 -4.28
N LEU A 20 -15.99 3.14 -3.35
CA LEU A 20 -16.27 1.72 -3.11
C LEU A 20 -17.78 1.45 -3.00
N HIS A 21 -18.54 2.38 -2.41
CA HIS A 21 -19.98 2.28 -2.24
C HIS A 21 -20.75 2.49 -3.57
N LYS A 22 -20.31 3.43 -4.41
CA LYS A 22 -20.84 3.62 -5.77
C LYS A 22 -20.53 2.43 -6.69
N TYR A 23 -19.31 1.90 -6.64
CA TYR A 23 -18.90 0.73 -7.43
C TYR A 23 -19.52 -0.58 -6.92
N MET A 24 -19.91 -0.67 -5.66
CA MET A 24 -20.72 -1.79 -5.14
C MET A 24 -22.06 -1.89 -5.89
N THR A 25 -22.67 -0.76 -6.25
CA THR A 25 -23.94 -0.72 -7.00
C THR A 25 -23.77 -1.10 -8.48
N GLY A 26 -22.61 -0.81 -9.07
CA GLY A 26 -22.30 -1.07 -10.49
C GLY A 26 -21.42 -2.28 -10.78
N CYS A 27 -21.03 -3.05 -9.76
CA CYS A 27 -20.13 -4.18 -9.90
C CYS A 27 -20.78 -5.30 -10.74
N LYS A 28 -20.19 -5.66 -11.88
CA LYS A 28 -20.69 -6.77 -12.73
C LYS A 28 -20.56 -8.15 -12.05
N LYS A 29 -19.75 -8.27 -10.99
CA LYS A 29 -19.70 -9.45 -10.12
C LYS A 29 -20.85 -9.47 -9.09
N ASN A 30 -21.62 -8.38 -8.96
CA ASN A 30 -22.91 -8.36 -8.26
C ASN A 30 -24.04 -8.74 -9.24
N PRO A 31 -25.00 -9.59 -8.82
CA PRO A 31 -25.32 -9.96 -7.43
C PRO A 31 -24.46 -11.09 -6.80
N GLY A 32 -23.51 -11.69 -7.52
CA GLY A 32 -22.71 -12.81 -6.99
C GLY A 32 -21.82 -12.50 -5.77
N HIS A 33 -21.62 -11.23 -5.40
CA HIS A 33 -20.77 -10.77 -4.30
C HIS A 33 -21.56 -9.95 -3.25
N GLU A 34 -22.87 -10.21 -3.09
CA GLU A 34 -23.74 -9.59 -2.06
C GLU A 34 -23.23 -9.75 -0.61
N GLN A 35 -22.30 -10.68 -0.38
CA GLN A 35 -21.72 -10.98 0.93
C GLN A 35 -20.44 -10.19 1.23
N PHE A 36 -20.14 -9.12 0.50
CA PHE A 36 -19.02 -8.25 0.85
C PHE A 36 -19.23 -7.66 2.26
N ILE A 37 -18.22 -7.82 3.11
CA ILE A 37 -18.26 -7.31 4.47
C ILE A 37 -17.26 -6.14 4.57
N PRO A 38 -17.75 -4.91 4.77
CA PRO A 38 -16.87 -3.79 5.07
C PRO A 38 -16.01 -4.08 6.29
N ILE A 39 -14.72 -3.74 6.23
CA ILE A 39 -13.77 -3.98 7.33
C ILE A 39 -14.26 -3.38 8.66
N SER A 40 -14.96 -2.25 8.59
CA SER A 40 -15.56 -1.57 9.74
C SER A 40 -16.63 -2.39 10.47
N THR A 41 -17.19 -3.40 9.81
CA THR A 41 -18.21 -4.32 10.33
C THR A 41 -17.72 -5.76 10.38
N PHE A 42 -16.46 -6.00 10.00
CA PHE A 42 -15.86 -7.32 10.00
C PHE A 42 -15.61 -7.80 11.43
N SER A 43 -15.90 -9.07 11.66
CA SER A 43 -15.82 -9.74 12.95
C SER A 43 -15.44 -11.20 12.78
N VAL A 44 -14.86 -11.80 13.82
CA VAL A 44 -14.49 -13.22 13.83
C VAL A 44 -15.65 -14.16 13.46
N LYS A 45 -16.91 -13.77 13.69
CA LYS A 45 -18.10 -14.59 13.38
C LYS A 45 -18.32 -14.77 11.87
N GLN A 46 -17.84 -13.82 11.06
CA GLN A 46 -17.91 -13.87 9.61
C GLN A 46 -16.81 -14.72 8.98
N LEU A 47 -15.80 -15.14 9.74
CA LEU A 47 -14.86 -16.15 9.29
C LEU A 47 -15.58 -17.52 9.16
N PRO A 48 -15.18 -18.36 8.18
CA PRO A 48 -15.71 -19.72 8.07
C PRO A 48 -15.49 -20.48 9.37
N LYS A 49 -16.40 -21.40 9.74
CA LYS A 49 -16.48 -21.97 11.09
C LYS A 49 -15.14 -22.55 11.62
N GLY A 50 -14.36 -23.22 10.76
CA GLY A 50 -13.05 -23.79 11.13
C GLY A 50 -11.91 -22.76 11.23
N PHE A 51 -12.16 -21.52 10.84
CA PHE A 51 -11.22 -20.41 10.79
C PHE A 51 -11.65 -19.24 11.70
N ARG A 52 -12.62 -19.46 12.61
CA ARG A 52 -13.06 -18.46 13.60
C ARG A 52 -12.05 -18.34 14.74
N ASP A 53 -10.84 -17.97 14.35
CA ASP A 53 -9.66 -17.87 15.16
C ASP A 53 -9.33 -16.40 15.43
N SER A 54 -8.97 -16.07 16.67
CA SER A 54 -8.66 -14.69 17.07
C SER A 54 -7.46 -14.16 16.34
N ASP A 55 -6.46 -15.00 16.09
CA ASP A 55 -5.19 -14.60 15.50
C ASP A 55 -5.35 -14.38 13.98
N LEU A 56 -6.18 -15.20 13.33
CA LEU A 56 -6.59 -14.94 11.94
C LEU A 56 -7.38 -13.63 11.82
N PHE A 57 -8.34 -13.40 12.71
CA PHE A 57 -9.09 -12.15 12.74
C PHE A 57 -8.17 -10.94 12.96
N GLY A 58 -7.30 -10.99 13.98
CA GLY A 58 -6.35 -9.93 14.32
C GLY A 58 -5.40 -9.62 13.17
N ASN A 59 -4.88 -10.65 12.51
CA ASN A 59 -4.04 -10.49 11.33
C ASN A 59 -4.77 -9.83 10.14
N ILE A 60 -6.00 -10.23 9.84
CA ILE A 60 -6.80 -9.58 8.78
C ILE A 60 -7.03 -8.11 9.10
N THR A 61 -7.40 -7.78 10.34
CA THR A 61 -7.61 -6.40 10.75
C THR A 61 -6.33 -5.58 10.72
N ALA A 62 -5.20 -6.16 11.14
CA ALA A 62 -3.91 -5.50 11.13
C ALA A 62 -3.40 -5.20 9.70
N VAL A 63 -3.66 -6.11 8.76
CA VAL A 63 -3.37 -5.87 7.34
C VAL A 63 -4.25 -4.76 6.80
N ALA A 64 -5.55 -4.76 7.11
CA ALA A 64 -6.47 -3.74 6.66
C ALA A 64 -6.08 -2.34 7.18
N ASP A 65 -5.74 -2.21 8.47
CA ASP A 65 -5.30 -0.94 9.09
C ASP A 65 -4.06 -0.33 8.41
N LEU A 66 -3.17 -1.17 7.87
CA LEU A 66 -1.95 -0.76 7.16
C LEU A 66 -2.15 -0.61 5.64
N THR A 67 -3.31 -0.98 5.11
CA THR A 67 -3.59 -0.88 3.68
C THR A 67 -3.77 0.58 3.28
N VAL A 68 -3.21 0.95 2.14
CA VAL A 68 -3.25 2.33 1.62
C VAL A 68 -3.81 2.35 0.20
N LYS A 69 -4.55 3.40 -0.13
CA LYS A 69 -4.98 3.66 -1.50
C LYS A 69 -3.88 4.47 -2.18
N ILE A 70 -3.46 4.02 -3.36
CA ILE A 70 -2.39 4.64 -4.15
C ILE A 70 -3.05 5.35 -5.34
N ASP A 71 -3.10 6.67 -5.29
CA ASP A 71 -3.60 7.49 -6.40
C ASP A 71 -2.43 7.87 -7.32
N VAL A 72 -2.36 7.24 -8.50
CA VAL A 72 -1.31 7.45 -9.50
C VAL A 72 -1.86 8.32 -10.63
N LYS A 73 -1.40 9.57 -10.72
CA LYS A 73 -1.93 10.56 -11.67
C LYS A 73 -1.23 10.55 -13.03
N MET A 74 -0.23 9.70 -13.22
CA MET A 74 0.47 9.61 -14.50
C MET A 74 0.90 8.17 -14.76
N THR A 75 0.59 7.67 -15.95
CA THR A 75 1.13 6.41 -16.46
C THR A 75 2.39 6.70 -17.28
N SER A 76 3.53 6.17 -16.88
CA SER A 76 4.85 6.46 -17.46
C SER A 76 4.95 6.00 -18.92
N LEU A 77 5.59 6.82 -19.75
CA LEU A 77 5.93 6.46 -21.13
C LEU A 77 6.92 5.30 -21.23
N HIS A 78 7.65 5.02 -20.15
CA HIS A 78 8.68 3.97 -20.08
C HIS A 78 8.13 2.57 -19.78
N ARG A 79 6.82 2.44 -19.53
CA ARG A 79 6.22 1.10 -19.35
C ARG A 79 6.52 0.23 -20.57
N PRO A 80 6.98 -1.02 -20.38
CA PRO A 80 7.26 -1.93 -21.48
C PRO A 80 5.97 -2.34 -22.18
N GLU A 81 6.07 -2.75 -23.44
CA GLU A 81 4.93 -3.26 -24.20
C GLU A 81 4.39 -4.56 -23.62
N VAL A 82 5.30 -5.45 -23.26
CA VAL A 82 4.99 -6.78 -22.73
C VAL A 82 5.73 -7.03 -21.43
N TRP A 83 5.21 -7.93 -20.61
CA TRP A 83 5.96 -8.42 -19.45
C TRP A 83 7.29 -9.04 -19.88
N PRO A 84 8.38 -8.84 -19.11
CA PRO A 84 9.67 -9.44 -19.41
C PRO A 84 9.54 -10.95 -19.66
N LYS A 85 10.14 -11.43 -20.77
CA LYS A 85 10.14 -12.86 -21.17
C LYS A 85 8.76 -13.42 -21.54
N THR A 86 7.76 -12.59 -21.80
CA THR A 86 6.42 -13.03 -22.22
C THR A 86 5.97 -12.31 -23.50
N ASN A 87 4.80 -12.71 -24.01
CA ASN A 87 4.06 -11.97 -25.05
C ASN A 87 2.81 -11.27 -24.49
N HIS A 88 2.63 -11.25 -23.16
CA HIS A 88 1.48 -10.63 -22.52
C HIS A 88 1.70 -9.13 -22.39
N LEU A 89 0.71 -8.33 -22.79
CA LEU A 89 0.78 -6.87 -22.66
C LEU A 89 0.99 -6.48 -21.19
N TYR A 90 1.88 -5.52 -20.98
CA TYR A 90 2.09 -4.95 -19.66
C TYR A 90 0.90 -4.05 -19.28
N PRO A 91 0.40 -4.10 -18.03
CA PRO A 91 -0.72 -3.27 -17.63
C PRO A 91 -0.49 -1.79 -17.92
N PHE A 92 -1.55 -1.14 -18.41
CA PHE A 92 -1.58 0.28 -18.74
C PHE A 92 -0.64 0.74 -19.87
N TYR A 93 -0.03 -0.17 -20.63
CA TYR A 93 0.79 0.19 -21.79
C TYR A 93 0.00 0.99 -22.84
N ASN A 94 -1.23 0.58 -23.15
CA ASN A 94 -2.06 1.27 -24.14
C ASN A 94 -2.68 2.58 -23.61
N THR A 95 -2.61 2.82 -22.30
CA THR A 95 -3.18 4.00 -21.63
C THR A 95 -2.08 4.89 -21.04
N ARG A 96 -0.86 4.82 -21.57
CA ARG A 96 0.24 5.70 -21.15
C ARG A 96 -0.13 7.17 -21.33
N GLY A 97 0.25 8.00 -20.36
CA GLY A 97 -0.18 9.40 -20.27
C GLY A 97 -1.52 9.64 -19.57
N ASN A 98 -2.29 8.60 -19.22
CA ASN A 98 -3.54 8.75 -18.46
C ASN A 98 -3.36 8.58 -16.94
N THR A 99 -4.36 9.04 -16.18
CA THR A 99 -4.50 8.86 -14.73
C THR A 99 -5.24 7.55 -14.43
N ASN A 100 -4.86 6.81 -13.38
CA ASN A 100 -5.52 5.56 -12.97
C ASN A 100 -5.39 5.34 -11.46
N LEU A 101 -6.48 4.99 -10.76
CA LEU A 101 -6.48 4.68 -9.32
C LEU A 101 -6.00 3.27 -9.01
N ARG A 102 -5.20 3.09 -7.94
CA ARG A 102 -4.53 1.82 -7.60
C ARG A 102 -4.41 1.62 -6.08
N SER A 103 -3.81 0.52 -5.61
CA SER A 103 -3.71 0.17 -4.17
C SER A 103 -2.35 -0.37 -3.75
N GLY A 104 -2.04 -0.34 -2.46
CA GLY A 104 -0.84 -0.93 -1.85
C GLY A 104 -0.93 -1.04 -0.32
N MET A 105 0.16 -1.38 0.35
CA MET A 105 0.17 -1.64 1.79
C MET A 105 1.43 -1.09 2.46
N ILE A 106 1.28 -0.40 3.60
CA ILE A 106 2.42 0.00 4.45
C ILE A 106 2.99 -1.23 5.15
N VAL A 107 4.30 -1.41 5.04
CA VAL A 107 5.03 -2.57 5.60
C VAL A 107 6.09 -2.17 6.62
N TYR A 108 6.65 -0.96 6.51
CA TYR A 108 7.57 -0.40 7.51
C TYR A 108 7.18 1.03 7.86
N VAL A 109 7.43 1.38 9.13
CA VAL A 109 7.21 2.69 9.72
C VAL A 109 8.38 2.94 10.66
N ASP A 110 9.32 3.77 10.23
CA ASP A 110 10.56 4.02 10.95
C ASP A 110 10.70 5.50 11.28
N LYS A 111 10.95 5.78 12.57
CA LYS A 111 11.16 7.15 13.04
C LYS A 111 12.63 7.50 12.99
N PHE A 112 12.98 8.60 12.35
CA PHE A 112 14.30 9.19 12.41
C PHE A 112 14.25 10.55 13.13
N LEU A 113 15.22 10.76 14.03
CA LEU A 113 15.50 12.03 14.66
C LEU A 113 16.91 12.46 14.28
N ASN A 114 17.03 13.61 13.60
CA ASN A 114 18.31 14.11 13.07
C ASN A 114 19.04 13.09 12.17
N GLY A 115 18.27 12.27 11.42
CA GLY A 115 18.80 11.29 10.49
C GLY A 115 19.28 10.00 11.13
N VAL A 116 18.90 9.71 12.37
CA VAL A 116 19.19 8.44 13.02
C VAL A 116 17.91 7.86 13.61
N ASP A 117 17.68 6.56 13.39
CA ASP A 117 16.56 5.84 14.01
C ASP A 117 16.92 5.31 15.41
N GLN A 118 15.99 4.58 16.03
CA GLN A 118 16.20 3.99 17.35
C GLN A 118 17.26 2.86 17.38
N TYR A 119 17.65 2.33 16.22
CA TYR A 119 18.61 1.24 16.07
C TYR A 119 19.99 1.73 15.60
N GLY A 120 20.16 3.04 15.38
CA GLY A 120 21.39 3.65 14.87
C GLY A 120 21.50 3.66 13.35
N ALA A 121 20.48 3.20 12.62
CA ALA A 121 20.43 3.27 11.18
C ALA A 121 20.39 4.73 10.72
N GLN A 122 21.15 5.03 9.67
CA GLN A 122 21.24 6.37 9.11
C GLN A 122 20.14 6.60 8.09
N GLY A 123 19.55 7.78 8.13
CA GLY A 123 18.51 8.24 7.21
C GLY A 123 18.63 9.73 6.92
N SER A 124 17.58 10.31 6.34
CA SER A 124 17.55 11.74 6.03
C SER A 124 17.60 12.58 7.30
N LYS A 125 18.48 13.59 7.38
CA LYS A 125 18.56 14.48 8.56
C LYS A 125 17.35 15.42 8.70
N LYS A 126 16.67 15.67 7.58
CA LYS A 126 15.52 16.57 7.47
C LYS A 126 14.38 15.84 6.77
N CYS A 127 13.16 16.09 7.23
CA CYS A 127 11.97 15.58 6.57
C CYS A 127 11.86 16.19 5.17
N TRP A 128 11.56 15.36 4.18
CA TRP A 128 11.39 15.78 2.79
C TRP A 128 9.94 15.73 2.33
N CYS A 129 8.97 15.63 3.25
CA CYS A 129 7.54 15.77 2.90
C CYS A 129 7.29 17.15 2.26
N THR A 130 6.19 17.30 1.53
CA THR A 130 5.83 18.54 0.83
C THR A 130 5.88 19.76 1.74
N LYS A 131 5.37 19.65 2.97
CA LYS A 131 5.40 20.74 3.96
C LYS A 131 6.83 21.15 4.36
N CYS A 132 7.74 20.19 4.47
CA CYS A 132 9.11 20.45 4.93
C CYS A 132 10.05 20.87 3.79
N GLU A 133 9.87 20.35 2.58
CA GLU A 133 10.72 20.72 1.44
C GLU A 133 10.61 22.21 1.09
N HIS A 134 9.42 22.79 1.23
CA HIS A 134 9.18 24.21 0.96
C HIS A 134 9.33 25.11 2.19
N SER A 135 9.80 24.57 3.33
CA SER A 135 9.97 25.33 4.57
C SER A 135 11.43 25.71 4.76
N ASP A 136 11.68 26.94 5.23
CA ASP A 136 13.00 27.39 5.70
C ASP A 136 13.42 26.69 7.01
N SER A 137 12.47 26.02 7.67
CA SER A 137 12.65 25.31 8.93
C SER A 137 12.14 23.86 8.83
N PRO A 138 12.76 23.01 7.99
CA PRO A 138 12.34 21.62 7.84
C PRO A 138 12.51 20.86 9.15
N SER A 139 11.50 20.05 9.47
CA SER A 139 11.51 19.19 10.66
C SER A 139 12.72 18.25 10.63
N ASN A 140 13.37 18.10 11.78
CA ASN A 140 14.39 17.09 12.01
C ASN A 140 13.82 15.76 12.52
N VAL A 141 12.52 15.71 12.81
CA VAL A 141 11.76 14.49 13.02
C VAL A 141 11.10 14.12 11.69
N LEU A 142 11.36 12.91 11.22
CA LEU A 142 10.60 12.32 10.13
C LEU A 142 10.19 10.89 10.49
N TRP A 143 9.06 10.49 9.95
CA TRP A 143 8.60 9.12 9.92
C TRP A 143 8.68 8.66 8.48
N GLU A 144 9.59 7.74 8.19
CA GLU A 144 9.67 7.06 6.91
C GLU A 144 8.66 5.92 6.89
N LEU A 145 7.86 5.90 5.83
CA LEU A 145 6.87 4.89 5.56
C LEU A 145 7.34 4.15 4.31
N VAL A 146 7.41 2.82 4.41
CA VAL A 146 7.69 1.97 3.26
C VAL A 146 6.41 1.26 2.88
N VAL A 147 6.03 1.37 1.61
CA VAL A 147 4.83 0.76 1.05
C VAL A 147 5.23 -0.29 0.04
N PHE A 148 4.70 -1.50 0.19
CA PHE A 148 4.74 -2.51 -0.86
C PHE A 148 3.51 -2.41 -1.74
N THR A 149 3.75 -2.45 -3.03
CA THR A 149 2.73 -2.56 -4.06
C THR A 149 3.30 -3.34 -5.24
N ALA A 150 2.51 -3.50 -6.29
CA ALA A 150 2.94 -4.14 -7.51
C ALA A 150 3.73 -3.19 -8.42
N SER A 151 4.66 -3.71 -9.22
CA SER A 151 5.37 -2.91 -10.23
C SER A 151 4.40 -2.38 -11.29
N HIS A 152 3.35 -3.14 -11.59
CA HIS A 152 2.33 -2.67 -12.51
C HIS A 152 1.49 -1.57 -11.90
N VAL A 153 1.49 -1.38 -10.56
CA VAL A 153 0.81 -0.28 -9.87
C VAL A 153 1.65 1.00 -9.87
N VAL A 154 2.92 0.95 -9.49
CA VAL A 154 3.85 2.08 -9.67
C VAL A 154 5.11 1.55 -10.32
N PHE A 155 5.34 1.94 -11.57
CA PHE A 155 6.36 1.38 -12.43
C PHE A 155 7.74 2.03 -12.28
N ASP A 156 7.79 3.35 -12.12
CA ASP A 156 9.03 4.10 -12.04
C ASP A 156 8.90 5.39 -11.22
N ASP A 157 9.99 6.16 -11.14
CA ASP A 157 10.04 7.43 -10.44
C ASP A 157 9.12 8.50 -11.06
N ILE A 158 8.80 8.41 -12.36
CA ILE A 158 7.88 9.34 -13.00
C ILE A 158 6.48 9.11 -12.43
N GLU A 159 6.02 7.86 -12.36
CA GLU A 159 4.73 7.56 -11.75
C GLU A 159 4.72 7.88 -10.26
N ALA A 160 5.79 7.53 -9.53
CA ALA A 160 5.89 7.80 -8.10
C ALA A 160 5.84 9.31 -7.79
N SER A 161 6.48 10.15 -8.60
CA SER A 161 6.43 11.62 -8.43
C SER A 161 5.04 12.22 -8.67
N HIS A 162 4.14 11.48 -9.32
CA HIS A 162 2.74 11.84 -9.54
C HIS A 162 1.79 10.97 -8.69
N THR A 163 2.31 10.36 -7.63
CA THR A 163 1.56 9.46 -6.75
C THR A 163 1.29 10.11 -5.40
N SER A 164 0.09 9.88 -4.88
CA SER A 164 -0.26 10.18 -3.48
C SER A 164 -0.87 8.97 -2.80
N LEU A 165 -0.71 8.89 -1.47
CA LEU A 165 -1.28 7.83 -0.65
C LEU A 165 -2.42 8.37 0.18
N LYS A 166 -3.58 7.72 0.16
CA LYS A 166 -4.70 8.01 1.05
C LYS A 166 -4.75 6.94 2.15
N LEU A 167 -4.70 7.38 3.40
CA LEU A 167 -4.73 6.55 4.60
C LEU A 167 -6.13 6.54 5.21
N PHE A 168 -6.49 5.45 5.88
CA PHE A 168 -7.73 5.31 6.68
C PHE A 168 -9.03 5.60 5.89
N TYR A 169 -9.10 5.10 4.65
CA TYR A 169 -10.17 5.41 3.70
C TYR A 169 -11.35 4.42 3.74
N ASP A 170 -11.45 3.63 4.79
CA ASP A 170 -12.40 2.49 4.89
C ASP A 170 -13.87 2.90 5.13
N LYS A 171 -14.15 4.18 5.36
CA LYS A 171 -15.50 4.70 5.63
C LYS A 171 -15.74 6.02 4.93
N ASP A 172 -16.98 6.22 4.50
CA ASP A 172 -17.46 7.54 4.06
C ASP A 172 -17.30 8.58 5.16
N GLY A 173 -16.85 9.78 4.77
CA GLY A 173 -16.64 10.90 5.69
C GLY A 173 -15.38 10.79 6.57
N CYS A 174 -14.52 9.79 6.38
CA CYS A 174 -13.20 9.78 7.00
C CYS A 174 -12.39 11.02 6.57
N PRO A 175 -11.64 11.66 7.50
CA PRO A 175 -10.71 12.71 7.14
C PRO A 175 -9.72 12.19 6.10
N GLU A 176 -9.59 12.91 5.00
CA GLU A 176 -8.64 12.58 3.95
C GLU A 176 -7.21 12.85 4.45
N ILE A 177 -6.51 11.78 4.86
CA ILE A 177 -5.10 11.86 5.24
C ILE A 177 -4.27 11.45 4.04
N VAL A 178 -3.60 12.43 3.44
CA VAL A 178 -2.81 12.25 2.22
C VAL A 178 -1.33 12.40 2.51
N VAL A 179 -0.54 11.43 2.03
CA VAL A 179 0.92 11.53 1.91
C VAL A 179 1.23 11.68 0.42
N ASP A 180 1.57 12.90 0.01
CA ASP A 180 1.62 13.34 -1.39
C ASP A 180 3.03 13.33 -1.99
N LYS A 181 4.02 12.85 -1.24
CA LYS A 181 5.39 12.75 -1.72
C LYS A 181 5.92 11.34 -1.59
N VAL A 182 6.05 10.72 -2.75
CA VAL A 182 6.38 9.31 -2.91
C VAL A 182 7.61 9.19 -3.80
N ARG A 183 8.50 8.27 -3.45
CA ARG A 183 9.69 7.92 -4.22
C ARG A 183 9.73 6.42 -4.41
N VAL A 184 10.28 5.95 -5.52
CA VAL A 184 10.63 4.53 -5.63
C VAL A 184 11.87 4.27 -4.80
N ASP A 185 11.83 3.18 -4.02
CA ASP A 185 13.01 2.61 -3.36
C ASP A 185 13.57 1.45 -4.19
N ASN A 186 12.69 0.58 -4.68
CA ASN A 186 13.04 -0.53 -5.54
C ASN A 186 11.86 -0.95 -6.42
N VAL A 187 12.10 -1.21 -7.70
CA VAL A 187 11.13 -1.84 -8.59
C VAL A 187 11.75 -3.10 -9.18
N ASN A 188 10.98 -4.18 -9.16
CA ASN A 188 11.27 -5.42 -9.84
C ASN A 188 10.07 -5.81 -10.71
N VAL A 189 10.19 -5.54 -12.01
CA VAL A 189 9.13 -5.80 -13.00
C VAL A 189 8.90 -7.31 -13.19
N GLU A 190 9.95 -8.13 -13.10
CA GLU A 190 9.84 -9.58 -13.33
C GLU A 190 8.98 -10.28 -12.26
N TYR A 191 9.09 -9.86 -11.00
CA TYR A 191 8.28 -10.39 -9.90
C TYR A 191 7.06 -9.54 -9.56
N ASP A 192 6.82 -8.52 -10.35
CA ASP A 192 5.77 -7.55 -10.15
C ASP A 192 5.76 -6.90 -8.75
N ARG A 193 6.92 -6.43 -8.30
CA ARG A 193 7.10 -5.83 -6.97
C ARG A 193 7.59 -4.40 -7.06
N CYS A 194 7.01 -3.53 -6.26
CA CYS A 194 7.47 -2.16 -6.07
C CYS A 194 7.50 -1.82 -4.58
N LYS A 195 8.61 -1.23 -4.16
CA LYS A 195 8.82 -0.65 -2.84
C LYS A 195 8.82 0.85 -3.00
N LEU A 196 7.90 1.52 -2.33
CA LEU A 196 7.80 2.98 -2.31
C LEU A 196 8.25 3.48 -0.95
N LYS A 197 8.91 4.64 -0.95
CA LYS A 197 9.22 5.42 0.24
C LYS A 197 8.40 6.69 0.24
N CYS A 198 7.86 7.03 1.40
CA CYS A 198 7.22 8.31 1.66
C CYS A 198 7.52 8.74 3.09
N VAL A 199 7.30 10.02 3.41
CA VAL A 199 7.59 10.56 4.74
C VAL A 199 6.49 11.47 5.24
N THR A 200 6.34 11.49 6.56
CA THR A 200 5.57 12.53 7.26
C THR A 200 6.38 13.10 8.42
N CYS A 201 6.22 14.40 8.68
CA CYS A 201 6.69 15.05 9.90
C CYS A 201 5.58 15.16 10.96
N ASP A 202 4.37 14.71 10.65
CA ASP A 202 3.26 14.68 11.60
C ASP A 202 3.49 13.58 12.63
N GLN A 203 3.79 13.99 13.86
CA GLN A 203 4.08 13.07 14.94
C GLN A 203 2.88 12.21 15.32
N SER A 204 1.67 12.76 15.28
CA SER A 204 0.45 12.03 15.63
C SER A 204 0.17 10.91 14.62
N LEU A 205 0.32 11.22 13.33
CA LEU A 205 0.18 10.23 12.26
C LEU A 205 1.27 9.16 12.35
N GLY A 206 2.53 9.57 12.50
CA GLY A 206 3.66 8.65 12.60
C GLY A 206 3.53 7.67 13.78
N GLN A 207 3.17 8.17 14.95
CA GLN A 207 2.93 7.34 16.15
C GLN A 207 1.77 6.37 15.93
N LYS A 208 0.65 6.81 15.34
CA LYS A 208 -0.49 5.96 15.03
C LYS A 208 -0.09 4.79 14.12
N LEU A 209 0.63 5.08 13.04
CA LEU A 209 1.11 4.08 12.09
C LEU A 209 2.12 3.12 12.72
N GLU A 210 3.01 3.62 13.58
CA GLU A 210 3.95 2.78 14.32
C GLU A 210 3.23 1.80 15.26
N THR A 211 2.19 2.24 15.96
CA THR A 211 1.35 1.38 16.80
C THR A 211 0.67 0.28 15.99
N MET A 212 0.04 0.63 14.86
CA MET A 212 -0.59 -0.33 13.94
C MET A 212 0.43 -1.35 13.41
N ARG A 213 1.64 -0.89 13.07
CA ARG A 213 2.73 -1.73 12.58
C ARG A 213 3.30 -2.66 13.66
N LYS A 214 3.38 -2.21 14.91
CA LYS A 214 3.75 -3.04 16.07
C LYS A 214 2.69 -4.13 16.29
N TYR A 215 1.40 -3.78 16.20
CA TYR A 215 0.30 -4.73 16.27
C TYR A 215 0.38 -5.79 15.15
N TYR A 216 0.56 -5.37 13.89
CA TYR A 216 0.75 -6.30 12.77
C TYR A 216 1.91 -7.28 12.97
N ARG A 217 3.09 -6.80 13.43
CA ARG A 217 4.22 -7.70 13.70
C ARG A 217 3.91 -8.70 14.81
N HIS A 218 3.16 -8.29 15.83
CA HIS A 218 2.73 -9.20 16.89
C HIS A 218 1.83 -10.31 16.31
N GLU A 219 0.78 -9.94 15.57
CA GLU A 219 -0.14 -10.90 14.95
C GLU A 219 0.55 -11.86 13.98
N VAL A 220 1.51 -11.35 13.18
CA VAL A 220 2.31 -12.19 12.27
C VAL A 220 3.24 -13.13 13.05
N GLN A 221 3.93 -12.65 14.09
CA GLN A 221 4.83 -13.47 14.89
C GLN A 221 4.09 -14.61 15.62
N THR A 222 2.94 -14.31 16.23
CA THR A 222 2.11 -15.32 16.92
C THR A 222 1.72 -16.46 15.96
N LYS A 223 1.41 -16.14 14.70
CA LYS A 223 1.15 -17.16 13.67
C LYS A 223 2.38 -17.95 13.27
N PHE A 224 3.56 -17.34 13.17
CA PHE A 224 4.79 -18.09 12.88
C PHE A 224 5.08 -19.14 13.96
N ASP A 225 4.91 -18.74 15.22
CA ASP A 225 5.11 -19.64 16.37
C ASP A 225 4.04 -20.75 16.40
N HIS A 226 2.80 -20.45 15.98
CA HIS A 226 1.68 -21.40 15.97
C HIS A 226 1.67 -22.35 14.74
N TYR A 227 2.16 -21.91 13.57
CA TYR A 227 2.04 -22.66 12.30
C TYR A 227 3.38 -23.13 11.71
N SER A 228 4.53 -22.88 12.35
CA SER A 228 5.86 -23.35 11.90
C SER A 228 6.16 -23.01 10.42
N VAL A 229 5.75 -21.82 9.97
CA VAL A 229 5.91 -21.42 8.56
C VAL A 229 7.35 -20.96 8.32
N PRO A 230 8.03 -21.36 7.23
CA PRO A 230 9.42 -20.98 6.99
C PRO A 230 9.60 -19.45 6.87
N SER A 231 10.68 -18.93 7.45
CA SER A 231 11.05 -17.51 7.41
C SER A 231 11.25 -16.93 5.99
N SER A 232 11.41 -17.79 4.97
CA SER A 232 11.49 -17.40 3.57
C SER A 232 10.19 -16.85 2.98
N TRP A 233 9.08 -16.88 3.73
CA TRP A 233 7.79 -16.27 3.37
C TRP A 233 7.60 -14.88 3.97
N MET A 234 8.59 -14.34 4.70
CA MET A 234 8.59 -12.92 5.04
C MET A 234 8.93 -12.09 3.79
N PHE A 235 7.98 -11.22 3.43
CA PHE A 235 8.05 -10.27 2.32
C PHE A 235 9.22 -9.28 2.43
#